data_AF-A0A7R8WSJ6-F1
#
_entry.id   AF-A0A7R8WSJ6-F1
#
_cell.length_a   1.000
_cell.length_b   1.000
_cell.length_c   1.000
_cell.angle_alpha   90.00
_cell.angle_beta   90.00
_cell.angle_gamma   90.00
#
_symmetry.space_group_name_H-M   'P 1'
#
loop_
_entity.id
_entity.type
_entity.pdbx_description
1 polymer ?
#
loop_
_entity_poly.entity_id
_entity_poly.type
_entity_poly.pdbx_seq_one_letter_code
_entity_poly.pdbx_strand_id
1 'polypeptide(L)'
;MQQYDLIVIGSGPAGQKAAIAAAKLGQKVAIIDRAAMYGGVSLHGGTIPSKTLREAILFLFGLRQRAFYGHDYTVKEEIDHEEL
;
A
#
# COMPACT_ATOMS: atom_id res chain seq x y z
N MET A 1 8.01 16.83 -32.54
CA MET A 1 7.87 17.05 -31.08
C MET A 1 6.48 16.63 -30.66
N GLN A 2 6.34 15.89 -29.56
CA GLN A 2 5.02 15.61 -29.00
C GLN A 2 4.54 16.84 -28.21
N GLN A 3 3.33 17.31 -28.51
CA GLN A 3 2.67 18.39 -27.77
C GLN A 3 1.82 17.79 -26.65
N TYR A 4 2.00 18.30 -25.44
CA TYR A 4 1.22 17.98 -24.25
C TYR A 4 0.64 19.26 -23.69
N ASP A 5 -0.60 19.19 -23.21
CA ASP A 5 -1.30 20.32 -22.59
C ASP A 5 -0.95 20.43 -21.09
N LEU A 6 -0.55 19.31 -20.47
CA LEU A 6 -0.14 19.25 -19.07
C LEU A 6 1.01 18.26 -18.87
N ILE A 7 1.99 18.64 -18.04
CA ILE A 7 3.05 17.75 -17.58
C ILE A 7 2.96 17.67 -16.05
N VAL A 8 2.85 16.45 -15.54
CA VAL A 8 2.80 16.15 -14.11
C VAL A 8 4.11 15.52 -13.70
N ILE A 9 4.80 16.13 -12.73
CA ILE A 9 6.06 15.62 -12.17
C ILE A 9 5.74 14.88 -10.87
N GLY A 10 5.90 13.57 -10.88
CA GLY A 10 5.61 12.64 -9.81
C GLY A 10 4.35 11.82 -10.05
N SER A 11 4.47 10.49 -10.00
CA SER A 11 3.38 9.51 -10.15
C SER A 11 2.72 9.14 -8.81
N GLY A 12 2.91 9.96 -7.77
CA GLY A 12 2.21 9.77 -6.50
C GLY A 12 0.70 9.91 -6.63
N PRO A 13 -0.07 9.62 -5.57
CA PRO A 13 -1.54 9.62 -5.61
C PRO A 13 -2.14 10.96 -6.06
N ALA A 14 -1.51 12.09 -5.70
CA ALA A 14 -1.93 13.41 -6.16
C ALA A 14 -1.64 13.61 -7.66
N GLY A 15 -0.45 13.24 -8.13
CA GLY A 15 -0.04 13.37 -9.53
C GLY A 15 -0.87 12.49 -10.46
N GLN A 16 -1.13 11.24 -10.06
CA GLN A 16 -2.03 10.35 -10.79
C GLN A 16 -3.46 10.93 -10.87
N LYS A 17 -4.01 11.44 -9.75
CA LYS A 17 -5.34 12.07 -9.77
C LYS A 17 -5.38 13.31 -10.67
N ALA A 18 -4.37 14.18 -10.61
CA ALA A 18 -4.28 15.37 -11.44
C ALA A 18 -4.21 14.99 -12.93
N ALA A 19 -3.38 14.01 -13.29
CA ALA A 19 -3.26 13.55 -14.66
C ALA A 19 -4.54 12.90 -15.19
N ILE A 20 -5.21 12.08 -14.37
CA ILE A 20 -6.50 11.48 -14.74
C ILE A 20 -7.57 12.57 -14.91
N ALA A 21 -7.61 13.56 -14.04
CA ALA A 21 -8.58 14.66 -14.15
C ALA A 21 -8.38 15.45 -15.44
N ALA A 22 -7.14 15.82 -15.77
CA ALA A 22 -6.82 16.52 -17.01
C ALA A 22 -7.09 15.65 -18.26
N ALA A 23 -6.75 14.37 -18.22
CA ALA A 23 -7.05 13.44 -19.32
C ALA A 23 -8.57 13.29 -19.55
N LYS A 24 -9.37 13.29 -18.47
CA LYS A 24 -10.85 13.28 -18.56
C LYS A 24 -11.43 14.56 -19.17
N LEU A 25 -10.71 15.68 -19.07
CA LEU A 25 -11.06 16.94 -19.72
C LEU A 25 -10.57 17.00 -21.18
N GLY A 26 -10.05 15.90 -21.73
CA GLY A 26 -9.59 15.80 -23.12
C GLY A 26 -8.18 16.31 -23.36
N GLN A 27 -7.44 16.65 -22.30
CA GLN A 27 -6.06 17.14 -22.41
C GLN A 27 -5.08 15.99 -22.66
N LYS A 28 -4.05 16.22 -23.48
CA LYS A 28 -2.89 15.33 -23.59
C LYS A 28 -1.95 15.57 -22.41
N VAL A 29 -1.84 14.58 -21.53
CA VAL A 29 -1.04 14.68 -20.31
C VAL A 29 0.17 13.76 -20.36
N ALA A 30 1.33 14.25 -19.91
CA ALA A 30 2.50 13.43 -19.61
C ALA A 30 2.73 13.36 -18.10
N ILE A 31 2.98 12.16 -17.56
CA ILE A 31 3.48 11.98 -16.19
C ILE A 31 4.96 11.59 -16.27
N ILE A 32 5.79 12.24 -15.46
CA ILE A 32 7.22 11.94 -15.34
C ILE A 32 7.49 11.57 -13.89
N ASP A 33 8.09 10.41 -13.66
CA ASP A 33 8.60 10.03 -12.35
C ASP A 33 10.07 9.64 -12.47
N ARG A 34 10.83 9.89 -11.39
CA ARG A 34 12.21 9.44 -11.27
C ARG A 34 12.27 7.94 -10.93
N ALA A 35 11.30 7.46 -10.16
CA ALA A 35 11.25 6.07 -9.76
C ALA A 35 10.85 5.17 -10.94
N ALA A 36 11.47 3.99 -11.03
CA ALA A 36 11.09 2.99 -12.03
C ALA A 36 9.67 2.44 -11.80
N MET A 37 9.15 2.55 -10.57
CA MET A 37 7.82 2.07 -10.20
C MET A 37 6.85 3.23 -9.99
N TYR A 38 5.66 3.13 -10.59
CA TYR A 38 4.63 4.17 -10.54
C TYR A 38 3.74 4.09 -9.31
N GLY A 39 3.34 5.22 -8.74
CA GLY A 39 2.48 5.27 -7.56
C GLY A 39 3.09 6.01 -6.37
N GLY A 40 4.35 6.40 -6.51
CA GLY A 40 5.10 7.14 -5.50
C GLY A 40 5.22 6.40 -4.16
N VAL A 41 5.48 7.17 -3.11
CA VAL A 41 5.76 6.65 -1.77
C VAL A 41 4.56 5.94 -1.17
N SER A 42 3.34 6.42 -1.38
CA SER A 42 2.14 5.83 -0.76
C SER A 42 1.95 4.36 -1.10
N LEU A 43 2.30 3.95 -2.33
CA LEU A 43 2.20 2.57 -2.81
C LEU A 43 3.42 1.72 -2.43
N HIS A 44 4.64 2.23 -2.58
CA HIS A 44 5.85 1.40 -2.46
C HIS A 44 6.58 1.49 -1.12
N GLY A 45 6.59 2.67 -0.49
CA GLY A 45 7.48 2.92 0.65
C GLY A 45 6.81 3.55 1.87
N GLY A 46 5.48 3.68 1.84
CA GLY A 46 4.76 4.50 2.81
C GLY A 46 3.50 3.81 3.29
N THR A 47 2.37 4.43 3.02
CA THR A 47 1.10 4.13 3.68
C THR A 47 0.64 2.70 3.48
N ILE A 48 0.63 2.18 2.25
CA ILE A 48 0.09 0.84 1.98
C ILE A 48 0.96 -0.25 2.63
N PRO A 49 2.29 -0.32 2.37
CA PRO A 49 3.13 -1.34 3.01
C PRO A 49 3.11 -1.26 4.54
N SER A 50 3.14 -0.04 5.11
CA SER A 50 3.12 0.15 6.56
C SER A 50 1.82 -0.36 7.20
N LYS A 51 0.67 -0.14 6.55
CA LYS A 51 -0.62 -0.61 7.07
C LYS A 51 -0.79 -2.11 6.89
N THR A 52 -0.35 -2.67 5.75
CA THR A 52 -0.36 -4.12 5.53
C THR A 52 0.53 -4.83 6.54
N LEU A 53 1.74 -4.32 6.78
CA LEU A 53 2.65 -4.89 7.78
C LEU A 53 2.08 -4.81 9.20
N ARG A 54 1.52 -3.65 9.58
CA ARG A 54 0.85 -3.50 10.88
C ARG A 54 -0.28 -4.52 11.04
N GLU A 55 -1.08 -4.73 10.01
CA GLU A 55 -2.18 -5.70 10.08
C GLU A 55 -1.67 -7.14 10.17
N ALA A 56 -0.62 -7.50 9.41
CA ALA A 56 0.01 -8.80 9.51
C ALA A 56 0.55 -9.07 10.93
N ILE A 57 1.15 -8.06 11.57
CA ILE A 57 1.60 -8.13 12.96
C ILE A 57 0.39 -8.31 13.90
N LEU A 58 -0.66 -7.49 13.77
CA LEU A 58 -1.85 -7.61 14.62
C LEU A 58 -2.54 -8.97 14.51
N PHE A 59 -2.54 -9.55 13.31
CA PHE A 59 -3.05 -10.89 13.04
C PHE A 59 -2.17 -11.96 13.70
N LEU A 60 -0.85 -11.93 13.47
CA LEU A 60 0.09 -12.92 13.99
C LEU A 60 0.14 -12.96 15.52
N PHE A 61 0.12 -11.80 16.17
CA PHE A 61 0.15 -11.71 17.64
C PHE A 61 -1.22 -11.95 18.29
N GLY A 62 -2.27 -12.21 17.50
CA GLY A 62 -3.63 -12.41 17.99
C GLY A 62 -4.18 -11.19 18.76
N LEU A 63 -3.57 -10.00 18.64
CA LEU A 63 -3.96 -8.83 19.43
C LEU A 63 -5.39 -8.37 19.10
N ARG A 64 -5.86 -8.61 17.87
CA ARG A 64 -7.27 -8.42 17.50
C ARG A 64 -8.18 -9.55 18.00
N GLN A 65 -7.67 -10.77 18.16
CA GLN A 65 -8.45 -11.91 18.66
C GLN A 65 -8.57 -11.92 20.19
N ARG A 66 -7.57 -11.41 20.92
CA ARG A 66 -7.64 -11.25 22.39
C ARG A 66 -8.80 -10.36 22.83
N ALA A 67 -9.21 -9.41 21.99
CA ALA A 67 -10.34 -8.52 22.25
C ALA A 67 -11.72 -9.16 21.98
N PHE A 68 -11.82 -10.21 21.16
CA PHE A 68 -13.09 -10.84 20.77
C PHE A 68 -13.32 -12.23 21.37
N TYR A 69 -12.25 -13.02 21.59
CA TYR A 69 -12.37 -14.44 21.95
C TYR A 69 -11.90 -14.81 23.34
N GLY A 70 -11.50 -13.85 24.19
CA GLY A 70 -11.18 -14.12 25.60
C GLY A 70 -10.12 -15.21 25.79
N HIS A 71 -8.85 -14.84 25.84
CA HIS A 71 -7.78 -15.61 26.49
C HIS A 71 -7.48 -17.08 26.12
N ASP A 72 -8.11 -17.72 25.12
CA ASP A 72 -7.87 -19.15 24.86
C ASP A 72 -6.84 -19.52 23.77
N TYR A 73 -6.15 -18.55 23.16
CA TYR A 73 -5.00 -18.87 22.28
C TYR A 73 -3.70 -18.34 22.86
N THR A 74 -3.16 -19.10 23.82
CA THR A 74 -1.75 -19.01 24.20
C THR A 74 -0.99 -19.91 23.23
N VAL A 75 -0.14 -19.32 22.38
CA VAL A 75 0.82 -20.10 21.59
C VAL A 75 1.62 -20.94 22.58
N LYS A 76 1.51 -22.27 22.51
CA LYS A 76 2.32 -23.17 23.33
C LYS A 76 3.79 -22.88 23.00
N GLU A 77 4.60 -22.64 24.03
CA GLU A 77 6.03 -22.36 23.88
C GLU A 77 6.82 -23.59 23.40
N GLU A 78 6.26 -24.80 23.52
CA GLU A 78 6.81 -26.05 22.99
C GLU A 78 5.78 -26.74 22.08
N ILE A 79 6.22 -27.06 20.85
CA ILE A 79 5.50 -27.91 19.91
C ILE A 79 6.15 -29.29 19.99
N ASP A 80 5.36 -30.30 20.34
CA ASP A 80 5.83 -31.67 20.45
C ASP A 80 5.64 -32.43 19.13
N HIS A 81 6.49 -33.44 18.91
CA HIS A 81 6.62 -34.18 17.66
C HIS A 81 5.38 -35.00 17.23
N GLU A 82 4.37 -35.12 18.10
CA GLU A 82 3.10 -35.80 17.82
C GLU A 82 2.06 -34.88 17.13
N GLU A 83 2.30 -33.57 17.06
CA GLU A 83 1.40 -32.60 16.42
C GLU A 83 1.78 -32.30 14.93
N LEU A 84 2.67 -33.10 14.33
CA LEU A 84 3.02 -33.14 12.89
C LEU A 84 2.30 -34.28 12.15
#